data_AF-A0A4U9YH39-F1
#
_entry.id   AF-A0A4U9YH39-F1
#
_cell.length_a   1.000
_cell.length_b   1.000
_cell.length_c   1.000
_cell.angle_alpha   90.00
_cell.angle_beta   90.00
_cell.angle_gamma   90.00
#
_symmetry.space_group_name_H-M   'P 1'
#
loop_
_entity.id
_entity.type
_entity.pdbx_description
1 polymer ?
#
loop_
_entity_poly.entity_id
_entity_poly.type
_entity_poly.pdbx_seq_one_letter_code
_entity_poly.pdbx_strand_id
1 'polypeptide(L)' 'MTTIRNRKYFKSIYFREPGKVIFELATQGPGLTIDEPEEQLGKELLIPPIYEKRREELLKQLKPLH' A
#
# COMPACT_ATOMS: atom_id res chain seq x y z
N MET A 1 9.67 16.18 8.15
CA MET A 1 8.97 15.85 6.90
C MET A 1 9.80 14.82 6.14
N THR A 2 9.20 13.77 5.58
CA THR A 2 9.91 12.77 4.77
C THR A 2 10.07 13.22 3.32
N THR A 3 10.95 12.55 2.57
CA THR A 3 10.95 12.60 1.11
C THR A 3 9.70 11.91 0.54
N ILE A 4 9.42 12.11 -0.75
CA ILE A 4 8.31 11.49 -1.47
C ILE A 4 8.48 9.97 -1.47
N ARG A 5 7.44 9.25 -1.05
CA ARG A 5 7.37 7.78 -1.10
C ARG A 5 6.38 7.35 -2.17
N ASN A 6 6.74 6.35 -2.95
CA ASN A 6 5.85 5.71 -3.92
C ASN A 6 5.19 4.48 -3.26
N ARG A 7 3.85 4.48 -3.19
CA ARG A 7 3.03 3.43 -2.58
C ARG A 7 2.26 2.61 -3.62
N LYS A 8 2.72 2.60 -4.88
CA LYS A 8 2.06 2.01 -6.06
C LYS A 8 0.77 2.74 -6.46
N TYR A 9 -0.21 2.80 -5.56
CA TYR A 9 -1.54 3.39 -5.80
C TYR A 9 -1.59 4.90 -5.61
N PHE A 10 -0.59 5.47 -4.91
CA PHE A 10 -0.42 6.90 -4.70
C PHE A 10 1.03 7.24 -4.33
N LYS A 11 1.36 8.53 -4.32
CA LYS A 11 2.59 9.06 -3.74
C LYS A 11 2.26 9.81 -2.46
N SER A 12 3.14 9.77 -1.46
CA SER A 12 2.91 10.49 -0.21
C SER A 12 4.17 11.02 0.48
N ILE A 13 3.96 12.02 1.32
CA ILE A 13 4.93 12.51 2.31
C ILE A 13 4.32 12.44 3.71
N TYR A 14 5.18 12.28 4.72
CA TYR A 14 4.78 12.25 6.12
C TYR A 14 5.43 13.39 6.89
N PHE A 15 4.71 13.97 7.85
CA PHE A 15 5.26 14.90 8.82
C PHE A 15 4.56 14.75 10.17
N ARG A 16 5.22 15.20 11.24
CA ARG A 16 4.63 15.26 12.57
C ARG A 16 4.36 16.71 12.92
N GLU A 17 3.17 17.00 13.41
CA GLU A 17 2.86 18.30 14.00
C GLU A 17 3.28 18.31 15.49
N PRO A 18 3.36 19.49 16.16
CA PRO A 18 3.85 19.62 17.53
C PRO A 18 3.19 18.71 18.60
N GLY A 19 1.90 18.41 18.48
CA GLY A 19 1.14 17.44 19.28
C GLY A 19 1.47 15.97 19.00
N LYS A 20 2.46 15.71 18.14
CA LYS A 20 3.02 14.39 17.77
C LYS A 20 2.12 13.54 16.87
N VAL A 21 1.01 14.08 16.38
CA VAL A 21 0.18 13.43 15.36
C VAL A 21 0.97 13.32 14.05
N ILE A 22 0.91 12.16 13.39
CA ILE A 22 1.50 11.95 12.07
C ILE A 22 0.45 12.30 11.02
N PHE A 23 0.76 13.26 10.18
CA PHE A 23 -0.01 13.58 8.98
C PHE A 23 0.65 12.94 7.75
N GLU A 24 -0.21 12.46 6.86
CA GLU A 24 0.17 11.99 5.53
C GLU A 24 -0.54 12.85 4.48
N LEU A 25 0.23 13.37 3.53
CA LEU A 25 -0.33 14.00 2.32
C LEU A 25 -0.13 13.03 1.17
N ALA A 26 -1.24 12.53 0.63
CA ALA A 26 -1.25 11.55 -0.46
C ALA A 26 -1.89 12.13 -1.73
N THR A 27 -1.36 11.76 -2.90
CA THR A 27 -1.95 12.10 -4.19
C THR A 27 -3.23 11.29 -4.42
N GLN A 28 -4.20 11.87 -5.16
CA GLN A 28 -5.45 11.18 -5.49
C GLN A 28 -5.25 9.94 -6.40
N GLY A 29 -4.29 10.00 -7.32
CA GLY A 29 -3.98 8.91 -8.24
C GLY A 29 -2.62 8.26 -7.97
N PRO A 30 -2.30 7.16 -8.68
CA PRO A 30 -3.08 6.58 -9.78
C PRO A 30 -4.39 5.87 -9.41
N GLY A 31 -4.57 5.41 -8.16
CA GLY A 31 -5.74 4.65 -7.73
C GLY A 31 -5.53 3.14 -7.73
N LEU A 32 -6.53 2.40 -7.26
CA LEU A 32 -6.47 0.93 -7.12
C LEU A 32 -6.72 0.18 -8.43
N THR A 33 -7.35 0.82 -9.41
CA THR A 33 -7.69 0.17 -10.69
C THR A 33 -6.52 0.10 -11.68
N ILE A 34 -5.29 0.39 -11.22
CA ILE A 34 -4.10 0.37 -12.06
C ILE A 34 -3.63 -1.06 -12.38
N ASP A 35 -3.96 -2.02 -11.52
CA ASP A 35 -3.52 -3.40 -11.60
C ASP A 35 -4.64 -4.43 -11.33
N GLU A 36 -5.82 -3.99 -10.92
CA GLU A 36 -7.02 -4.81 -10.79
C GLU A 36 -8.22 -4.12 -11.45
N PRO A 37 -9.08 -4.84 -12.20
CA PRO A 37 -10.36 -4.29 -12.62
C PRO A 37 -11.27 -4.07 -11.40
N GLU A 38 -12.18 -3.10 -11.49
CA GLU A 38 -13.03 -2.68 -10.36
C GLU A 38 -13.81 -3.84 -9.76
N GLU A 39 -14.30 -4.77 -10.58
CA GLU A 39 -15.09 -5.92 -10.15
C GLU A 39 -14.26 -6.99 -9.41
N GLN A 40 -12.93 -6.90 -9.44
CA GLN A 40 -12.02 -7.84 -8.78
C GLN A 40 -11.25 -7.23 -7.61
N LEU A 41 -11.42 -5.93 -7.34
CA LEU A 41 -10.69 -5.24 -6.27
C LEU A 41 -10.80 -5.98 -4.93
N GLY A 42 -9.64 -6.23 -4.32
CA GLY A 42 -9.55 -6.81 -2.98
C GLY A 42 -9.90 -8.30 -2.89
N LYS A 43 -10.10 -8.99 -4.02
CA LYS A 43 -10.34 -10.44 -4.03
C LYS A 43 -9.05 -11.25 -3.95
N GLU A 44 -7.96 -10.70 -4.47
CA GLU A 44 -6.65 -11.36 -4.48
C GLU A 44 -5.66 -10.63 -3.58
N LEU A 45 -4.73 -11.38 -2.97
CA LEU A 45 -3.64 -10.77 -2.22
C LEU A 45 -2.54 -10.29 -3.18
N LEU A 46 -2.49 -8.97 -3.37
CA LEU A 46 -1.41 -8.32 -4.09
C LEU A 46 -0.18 -8.09 -3.21
N ILE A 47 0.96 -8.62 -3.64
CA ILE A 47 2.26 -8.41 -3.00
C ILE A 47 3.06 -7.42 -3.87
N PRO A 48 3.73 -6.43 -3.27
CA PRO A 48 4.61 -5.54 -4.06
C PRO A 48 5.68 -6.35 -4.80
N PRO A 49 6.02 -6.01 -6.07
CA PRO A 49 6.94 -6.81 -6.89
C PRO A 49 8.28 -7.14 -6.23
N ILE A 50 8.78 -6.26 -5.36
CA ILE A 50 10.06 -6.44 -4.66
C ILE A 50 10.02 -7.61 -3.67
N TYR A 51 8.83 -8.01 -3.23
CA TYR A 51 8.60 -9.09 -2.27
C TYR A 51 7.97 -10.34 -2.89
N GLU A 52 7.68 -10.30 -4.20
CA GLU A 52 6.98 -11.37 -4.90
C GLU A 52 7.73 -12.72 -4.81
N LYS A 53 9.07 -12.69 -4.83
CA LYS A 53 9.93 -13.87 -4.63
C LYS A 53 9.74 -14.56 -3.26
N ARG A 54 9.13 -13.86 -2.29
CA ARG A 54 8.86 -14.35 -0.94
C ARG A 54 7.37 -14.60 -0.69
N ARG A 55 6.54 -14.67 -1.74
CA ARG A 55 5.08 -14.85 -1.61
C ARG A 55 4.71 -16.00 -0.69
N GLU A 56 5.25 -17.19 -0.91
CA GLU A 56 4.91 -18.38 -0.11
C GLU A 56 5.26 -18.22 1.37
N GLU A 57 6.40 -17.59 1.66
CA GLU A 57 6.84 -17.31 3.03
C GLU A 57 5.87 -16.32 3.71
N LEU A 58 5.51 -15.24 3.02
CA LEU A 58 4.61 -14.21 3.53
C LEU A 58 3.19 -14.77 3.76
N LEU A 59 2.67 -15.56 2.82
CA LEU A 59 1.35 -16.19 2.93
C LEU A 59 1.25 -17.09 4.17
N LYS A 60 2.30 -17.83 4.51
CA LYS A 60 2.32 -18.69 5.71
C LYS A 60 2.24 -17.91 7.02
N GLN A 61 2.59 -16.63 7.03
CA GLN A 61 2.55 -15.77 8.22
C GLN A 61 1.21 -15.04 8.37
N LEU A 62 0.39 -15.00 7.33
CA LEU A 62 -0.90 -14.34 7.33
C LEU A 62 -1.99 -15.30 7.81
N LYS A 63 -2.82 -14.81 8.73
CA LYS A 63 -4.04 -15.53 9.11
C LYS A 63 -5.11 -15.27 8.04
N PRO A 64 -5.85 -16.29 7.58
CA PRO A 64 -7.00 -16.09 6.71
C PRO A 64 -8.00 -15.11 7.32
N LEU A 65 -8.62 -14.29 6.47
CA LEU A 65 -9.77 -13.47 6.85
C LEU A 65 -11.02 -14.35 6.80
N HIS A 66 -11.86 -14.26 7.82
CA HIS A 66 -13.15 -14.93 7.92
C HIS A 66 -14.27 -14.01 7.47
#